data_AF-A0A931VCU0-F1
#
_entry.id   AF-A0A931VCU0-F1
#
_cell.length_a   1.000
_cell.length_b   1.000
_cell.length_c   1.000
_cell.angle_alpha   90.00
_cell.angle_beta   90.00
_cell.angle_gamma   90.00
#
_symmetry.space_group_name_H-M   'P 1'
#
loop_
_entity.id
_entity.type
_entity.pdbx_description
1 polymer ?
#
loop_
_entity_poly.entity_id
_entity_poly.type
_entity_poly.pdbx_seq_one_letter_code
_entity_poly.pdbx_strand_id
1 'polypeptide(L)'
;MDQGTITSGVGSVVGTGIDLVEGPRFRRVLEQWRDQFTRRVFLESERRYCESRPHPWIHYAVRFAVKEAVAKAFGLGISPELSWQDIEVVADPVTRAPAVRLSPKGQTLAARRGITRVLVSLAHTHDYAVAQAILVGGGKNSKPVRTT
;
A
#
# COMPACT_ATOMS: atom_id res chain seq x y z
N MET A 1 45.87 -6.99 -1.14
CA MET A 1 44.76 -7.10 -2.11
C MET A 1 43.53 -7.46 -1.32
N ASP A 2 42.73 -6.45 -0.99
CA ASP A 2 41.55 -6.56 -0.14
C ASP A 2 40.40 -7.15 -0.96
N GLN A 3 39.96 -8.38 -0.63
CA GLN A 3 38.78 -8.97 -1.24
C GLN A 3 37.56 -8.33 -0.59
N GLY A 4 37.09 -7.24 -1.21
CA GLY A 4 35.86 -6.55 -0.86
C GLY A 4 34.70 -7.53 -0.76
N THR A 5 34.34 -7.87 0.47
CA THR A 5 33.17 -8.68 0.77
C THR A 5 31.95 -7.83 0.45
N ILE A 6 31.34 -8.04 -0.72
CA ILE A 6 30.00 -7.51 -1.00
C ILE A 6 29.03 -8.33 -0.15
N THR A 7 28.73 -7.86 1.05
CA THR A 7 27.56 -8.33 1.79
C THR A 7 26.33 -7.79 1.07
N SER A 8 25.88 -8.49 0.03
CA SER A 8 24.54 -8.31 -0.51
C SER A 8 23.56 -8.77 0.57
N GLY A 9 23.22 -7.88 1.50
CA GLY A 9 22.20 -8.16 2.50
C GLY A 9 20.89 -8.44 1.77
N VAL A 10 20.53 -9.72 1.67
CA VAL A 10 19.22 -10.12 1.13
C VAL A 10 18.20 -9.60 2.12
N GLY A 11 17.44 -8.58 1.73
CA GLY A 11 16.33 -8.10 2.54
C GLY A 11 15.34 -9.23 2.76
N SER A 12 14.99 -9.52 4.01
CA SER A 12 14.00 -10.53 4.37
C SER A 12 12.59 -9.95 4.29
N VAL A 13 11.61 -10.78 3.95
CA VAL A 13 10.20 -10.42 4.09
C VAL A 13 9.87 -10.31 5.58
N VAL A 14 9.43 -9.13 6.02
CA VAL A 14 9.08 -8.84 7.43
C VAL A 14 7.57 -8.68 7.66
N GLY A 15 6.78 -8.65 6.58
CA GLY A 15 5.33 -8.57 6.64
C GLY A 15 4.70 -8.74 5.26
N THR A 16 3.47 -9.23 5.22
CA THR A 16 2.66 -9.34 4.00
C THR A 16 1.21 -9.04 4.30
N GLY A 17 0.50 -8.50 3.31
CA GLY A 17 -0.93 -8.24 3.40
C GLY A 17 -1.57 -8.39 2.03
N ILE A 18 -2.82 -8.83 2.02
CA ILE A 18 -3.65 -8.93 0.83
C ILE A 18 -5.03 -8.34 1.13
N ASP A 19 -5.61 -7.69 0.13
CA ASP A 19 -6.96 -7.16 0.21
C ASP A 19 -7.70 -7.39 -1.11
N LEU A 20 -9.00 -7.71 -0.99
CA LEU A 20 -9.93 -7.93 -2.09
C LEU A 20 -11.14 -7.02 -1.90
N VAL A 21 -11.44 -6.23 -2.92
CA VAL A 21 -12.56 -5.29 -2.94
C VAL A 21 -13.55 -5.71 -4.02
N GLU A 22 -14.81 -5.86 -3.63
CA GLU A 22 -15.91 -6.07 -4.57
C GLU A 22 -16.28 -4.74 -5.26
N GLY A 23 -16.07 -4.68 -6.57
CA GLY A 23 -16.27 -3.51 -7.42
C GLY A 23 -17.67 -2.92 -7.34
N PRO A 24 -18.75 -3.70 -7.58
CA PRO A 24 -20.13 -3.22 -7.48
C PRO A 24 -20.46 -2.60 -6.11
N ARG A 25 -20.00 -3.20 -5.02
CA ARG A 25 -20.21 -2.67 -3.67
C ARG A 25 -19.42 -1.38 -3.44
N PHE A 26 -18.17 -1.34 -3.89
CA PHE A 26 -17.33 -0.15 -3.75
C PHE A 26 -17.86 1.03 -4.57
N ARG A 27 -18.37 0.75 -5.77
CA ARG A 27 -19.02 1.75 -6.63
C ARG A 27 -20.23 2.38 -5.94
N ARG A 28 -21.10 1.59 -5.30
CA ARG A 28 -22.23 2.13 -4.51
C ARG A 28 -21.76 3.05 -3.38
N VAL A 29 -20.70 2.68 -2.67
CA VAL A 29 -20.12 3.53 -1.60
C VAL A 29 -19.62 4.85 -2.17
N LEU A 30 -18.91 4.82 -3.31
CA LEU A 30 -18.45 6.03 -3.97
C LEU A 30 -19.60 6.91 -4.48
N GLU A 31 -20.66 6.33 -5.02
CA GLU A 31 -21.82 7.08 -5.50
C GLU A 31 -22.58 7.74 -4.33
N GLN A 32 -22.69 7.04 -3.20
CA GLN A 32 -23.44 7.53 -2.03
C GLN A 32 -22.66 8.56 -1.20
N TRP A 33 -21.34 8.41 -1.05
CA TRP A 33 -20.54 9.18 -0.08
C TRP A 33 -19.37 9.95 -0.73
N ARG A 34 -19.38 10.06 -2.05
CA ARG A 34 -18.28 10.47 -2.95
C ARG A 34 -17.23 11.37 -2.29
N ASP A 35 -17.56 12.64 -2.10
CA ASP A 35 -16.56 13.64 -1.70
C ASP A 35 -16.04 13.42 -0.27
N GLN A 36 -16.91 13.08 0.68
CA GLN A 36 -16.50 12.86 2.07
C GLN A 36 -15.63 11.62 2.20
N PHE A 37 -16.05 10.51 1.58
CA PHE A 37 -15.32 9.25 1.61
C PHE A 37 -13.98 9.40 0.91
N THR A 38 -13.96 9.94 -0.32
CA THR A 38 -12.74 10.02 -1.11
C THR A 38 -11.72 10.98 -0.50
N ARG A 39 -12.14 12.13 0.05
CA ARG A 39 -11.23 13.06 0.75
C ARG A 39 -10.68 12.49 2.05
N ARG A 40 -11.38 11.56 2.69
CA ARG A 40 -10.89 10.86 3.89
C ARG A 40 -9.82 9.82 3.53
N VAL A 41 -10.02 9.08 2.44
CA VAL A 41 -9.21 7.90 2.11
C VAL A 41 -8.04 8.22 1.16
N PHE A 42 -8.23 9.13 0.22
CA PHE A 42 -7.29 9.37 -0.88
C PHE A 42 -6.72 10.79 -0.85
N LEU A 43 -5.43 10.89 -1.12
CA LEU A 43 -4.78 12.17 -1.35
C LEU A 43 -5.31 12.84 -2.63
N GLU A 44 -5.13 14.15 -2.73
CA GLU A 44 -5.54 14.92 -3.91
C GLU A 44 -4.88 14.43 -5.20
N SER A 45 -3.62 13.99 -5.15
CA SER A 45 -2.91 13.36 -6.26
C SER A 45 -3.61 12.08 -6.75
N GLU A 46 -4.02 11.22 -5.82
CA GLU A 46 -4.71 9.97 -6.12
C GLU A 46 -6.10 10.22 -6.68
N ARG A 47 -6.85 11.16 -6.09
CA ARG A 47 -8.17 11.58 -6.59
C ARG A 47 -8.08 12.09 -8.01
N ARG A 48 -7.18 13.04 -8.29
CA ARG A 48 -6.95 13.54 -9.66
C ARG A 48 -6.60 12.43 -10.64
N TYR A 49 -5.76 11.47 -10.25
CA TYR A 49 -5.49 10.31 -11.10
C TYR A 49 -6.78 9.52 -11.37
N CYS A 50 -7.56 9.18 -10.35
CA CYS A 50 -8.74 8.34 -10.52
C CYS A 50 -9.79 9.01 -11.39
N GLU A 51 -10.07 10.29 -11.16
CA GLU A 51 -11.03 11.07 -11.95
C GLU A 51 -10.58 11.28 -13.41
N SER A 52 -9.28 11.18 -13.70
CA SER A 52 -8.77 11.27 -15.09
C SER A 52 -9.05 10.03 -15.95
N ARG A 53 -9.61 8.96 -15.37
CA ARG A 53 -9.78 7.67 -16.03
C ARG A 53 -11.23 7.47 -16.50
N PRO A 54 -11.47 6.65 -17.55
CA PRO A 54 -12.83 6.40 -18.06
C PRO A 54 -13.79 5.81 -17.02
N HIS A 55 -13.25 5.00 -16.10
CA HIS A 55 -14.02 4.38 -15.01
C HIS A 55 -13.36 4.68 -13.66
N PRO A 56 -13.57 5.87 -13.07
CA PRO A 56 -12.87 6.27 -11.84
C PRO A 56 -13.03 5.30 -10.68
N TRP A 57 -14.21 4.67 -10.56
CA TRP A 57 -14.56 3.80 -9.44
C TRP A 57 -13.61 2.60 -9.29
N ILE A 58 -13.16 1.96 -10.38
CA ILE A 58 -12.25 0.80 -10.29
C ILE A 58 -10.84 1.25 -9.89
N HIS A 59 -10.43 2.44 -10.32
CA HIS A 59 -9.15 3.02 -9.95
C HIS A 59 -9.09 3.47 -8.48
N TYR A 60 -10.23 3.87 -7.90
CA TYR A 60 -10.33 4.05 -6.45
C TYR A 60 -10.36 2.70 -5.71
N ALA A 61 -11.13 1.72 -6.20
CA ALA A 61 -11.23 0.41 -5.58
C ALA A 61 -9.86 -0.28 -5.46
N VAL A 62 -9.06 -0.25 -6.53
CA VAL A 62 -7.73 -0.87 -6.50
C VAL A 62 -6.75 -0.12 -5.59
N ARG A 63 -6.85 1.21 -5.48
CA ARG A 63 -6.05 1.97 -4.52
C ARG A 63 -6.47 1.72 -3.08
N PHE A 64 -7.76 1.56 -2.84
CA PHE A 64 -8.29 1.16 -1.55
C PHE A 64 -7.69 -0.19 -1.13
N ALA A 65 -7.74 -1.18 -2.04
CA ALA A 65 -7.14 -2.49 -1.82
C ALA A 65 -5.64 -2.39 -1.51
N VAL A 66 -4.88 -1.58 -2.25
CA VAL A 66 -3.45 -1.37 -1.97
C VAL A 66 -3.23 -0.79 -0.57
N LYS A 67 -4.00 0.22 -0.17
CA LYS A 67 -3.86 0.86 1.15
C LYS A 67 -4.16 -0.13 2.28
N GLU A 68 -5.22 -0.91 2.17
CA GLU A 68 -5.54 -1.99 3.13
C GLU A 68 -4.45 -3.07 3.15
N ALA A 69 -4.01 -3.54 1.98
CA ALA A 69 -2.95 -4.55 1.89
C ALA A 69 -1.65 -4.08 2.55
N VAL A 70 -1.25 -2.82 2.35
CA VAL A 70 -0.09 -2.23 3.02
C VAL A 70 -0.32 -2.18 4.53
N ALA A 71 -1.46 -1.66 4.99
CA ALA A 71 -1.75 -1.54 6.42
C ALA A 71 -1.79 -2.90 7.14
N LYS A 72 -2.30 -3.94 6.47
CA LYS A 72 -2.25 -5.34 6.90
C LYS A 72 -0.84 -5.90 6.93
N ALA A 73 0.00 -5.57 5.94
CA ALA A 73 1.39 -5.99 5.92
C ALA A 73 2.18 -5.40 7.10
N PHE A 74 1.83 -4.19 7.54
CA PHE A 74 2.35 -3.59 8.78
C PHE A 74 1.77 -4.24 10.05
N GLY A 75 0.77 -5.13 9.95
CA GLY A 75 0.12 -5.76 11.11
C GLY A 75 -0.69 -4.79 11.98
N LEU A 76 -1.11 -3.66 11.41
CA LEU A 76 -1.85 -2.62 12.14
C LEU A 76 -3.30 -2.50 11.68
N GLY A 77 -3.59 -2.88 10.44
CA GLY A 77 -4.76 -2.36 9.74
C GLY A 77 -4.70 -0.83 9.64
N ILE A 78 -5.77 -0.21 9.16
CA ILE A 78 -5.85 1.25 9.16
C ILE A 78 -6.11 1.75 10.58
N SER A 79 -5.20 2.58 11.09
CA SER A 79 -5.20 3.03 12.48
C SER A 79 -4.61 4.44 12.63
N PRO A 80 -4.63 5.05 13.82
CA PRO A 80 -3.95 6.32 14.05
C PRO A 80 -2.43 6.28 13.77
N GLU A 81 -1.78 5.11 13.94
CA GLU A 81 -0.36 4.91 13.66
C GLU A 81 -0.06 4.91 12.16
N LEU A 82 -0.95 4.34 11.35
CA LEU A 82 -0.86 4.28 9.90
C LEU A 82 -2.25 4.46 9.28
N SER A 83 -2.56 5.70 8.90
CA SER A 83 -3.86 6.09 8.37
C SER A 83 -3.92 5.94 6.84
N TRP A 84 -5.12 6.06 6.28
CA TRP A 84 -5.35 6.01 4.84
C TRP A 84 -4.45 6.93 4.03
N GLN A 85 -4.23 8.16 4.49
CA GLN A 85 -3.46 9.17 3.76
C GLN A 85 -1.95 9.10 4.06
N ASP A 86 -1.54 8.21 4.98
CA ASP A 86 -0.13 7.90 5.17
C ASP A 86 0.42 6.95 4.11
N ILE A 87 -0.47 6.34 3.31
CA ILE A 87 -0.15 5.39 2.25
C ILE A 87 -0.65 5.99 0.93
N GLU A 88 0.26 6.48 0.09
CA GLU A 88 -0.08 6.99 -1.23
C GLU A 88 0.28 5.97 -2.31
N VAL A 89 -0.67 5.67 -3.20
CA VAL A 89 -0.43 4.81 -4.36
C VAL A 89 0.01 5.66 -5.54
N VAL A 90 1.24 5.46 -5.98
CA VAL A 90 1.87 6.17 -7.10
C VAL A 90 2.22 5.20 -8.22
N ALA A 91 2.50 5.74 -9.41
CA ALA A 91 3.13 4.99 -10.49
C ALA A 91 4.63 5.34 -10.48
N ASP A 92 5.47 4.32 -10.54
CA ASP A 92 6.91 4.50 -10.70
C ASP A 92 7.19 5.36 -11.95
N PRO A 93 8.08 6.37 -11.86
CA PRO A 93 8.34 7.27 -12.98
C PRO A 93 8.91 6.58 -14.22
N VAL A 94 9.67 5.49 -14.04
CA VAL A 94 10.42 4.82 -15.11
C VAL A 94 9.65 3.61 -15.62
N THR A 95 9.33 2.68 -14.73
CA THR A 95 8.71 1.40 -15.07
C THR A 95 7.19 1.49 -15.19
N ARG A 96 6.59 2.58 -14.69
CA ARG A 96 5.13 2.76 -14.58
C ARG A 96 4.44 1.74 -13.66
N ALA A 97 5.21 0.86 -13.02
CA ALA A 97 4.71 -0.11 -12.06
C ALA A 97 4.06 0.59 -10.85
N PRO A 98 3.05 -0.03 -10.21
CA PRO A 98 2.48 0.52 -8.99
C PRO A 98 3.52 0.53 -7.86
N ALA A 99 3.58 1.63 -7.13
CA ALA A 99 4.47 1.81 -5.98
C ALA A 99 3.74 2.53 -4.84
N VAL A 100 4.32 2.47 -3.65
CA VAL A 100 3.78 3.11 -2.45
C VAL A 100 4.76 4.17 -1.96
N ARG A 101 4.24 5.39 -1.76
CA ARG A 101 4.93 6.44 -1.02
C ARG A 101 4.30 6.58 0.36
N LEU A 102 5.10 6.41 1.40
CA LEU A 102 4.65 6.63 2.77
C LEU A 102 4.79 8.12 3.12
N SER A 103 3.86 8.65 3.92
CA SER A 103 4.02 9.99 4.54
C SER A 103 5.24 10.02 5.48
N PRO A 104 5.69 11.20 5.94
CA PRO A 104 6.77 11.27 6.95
C PRO A 104 6.50 10.43 8.21
N LYS A 105 5.23 10.37 8.66
CA LYS A 105 4.81 9.51 9.78
C LYS A 105 4.95 8.03 9.42
N GLY A 106 4.45 7.61 8.25
CA GLY A 106 4.58 6.24 7.76
C GLY A 106 6.04 5.80 7.55
N GLN A 107 6.90 6.70 7.06
CA GLN A 107 8.34 6.46 6.92
C GLN A 107 9.02 6.27 8.29
N THR A 108 8.66 7.10 9.28
CA THR A 108 9.17 6.96 10.65
C THR A 108 8.76 5.61 11.24
N LEU A 109 7.51 5.19 11.03
CA LEU A 109 7.02 3.88 11.46
C LEU A 109 7.78 2.74 10.76
N ALA A 110 7.98 2.83 9.44
CA ALA A 110 8.72 1.85 8.66
C ALA A 110 10.16 1.69 9.17
N ALA A 111 10.86 2.82 9.39
CA ALA A 111 12.21 2.83 9.92
C ALA A 111 12.30 2.19 11.32
N ARG A 112 11.37 2.51 12.23
CA ARG A 112 11.30 1.90 13.57
C ARG A 112 11.11 0.38 13.55
N ARG A 113 10.51 -0.14 12.47
CA ARG A 113 10.27 -1.58 12.26
C ARG A 113 11.29 -2.24 11.34
N GLY A 114 12.35 -1.52 10.95
CA GLY A 114 13.39 -2.04 10.06
C GLY A 114 12.91 -2.32 8.62
N ILE A 115 11.77 -1.75 8.22
CA ILE A 115 11.22 -1.88 6.87
C ILE A 115 11.96 -0.91 5.96
N THR A 116 12.58 -1.43 4.91
CA THR A 116 13.34 -0.65 3.93
C THR A 116 12.56 -0.46 2.63
N ARG A 117 11.65 -1.38 2.28
CA ARG A 117 10.87 -1.31 1.05
C ARG A 117 9.44 -1.84 1.25
N VAL A 118 8.51 -1.22 0.55
CA VAL A 118 7.13 -1.70 0.38
C VAL A 118 6.97 -2.09 -1.09
N LEU A 119 6.78 -3.37 -1.36
CA LEU A 119 6.48 -3.89 -2.69
C LEU A 119 4.98 -4.11 -2.78
N VAL A 120 4.39 -3.73 -3.91
CA VAL A 120 2.96 -3.95 -4.16
C VAL A 120 2.74 -4.55 -5.54
N SER A 121 1.73 -5.40 -5.62
CA SER A 121 1.16 -5.87 -6.89
C SER A 121 -0.35 -5.70 -6.81
N LEU A 122 -0.98 -5.34 -7.92
CA LEU A 122 -2.41 -5.12 -7.99
C LEU A 122 -2.96 -5.65 -9.31
N ALA A 123 -4.20 -6.12 -9.26
CA ALA A 123 -4.96 -6.53 -10.42
C ALA A 123 -6.43 -6.14 -10.22
N HIS A 124 -7.16 -5.97 -11.32
CA HIS A 124 -8.59 -5.74 -11.23
C HIS A 124 -9.32 -6.27 -12.46
N THR A 125 -10.58 -6.62 -12.25
CA THR A 125 -11.58 -6.92 -13.28
C THR A 125 -12.71 -5.89 -13.18
N HIS A 126 -13.84 -6.15 -13.83
CA HIS A 126 -15.06 -5.38 -13.58
C HIS A 126 -15.63 -5.65 -12.17
N ASP A 127 -15.44 -6.85 -11.62
CA ASP A 127 -16.13 -7.26 -10.40
C ASP A 127 -15.25 -7.15 -9.15
N TYR A 128 -13.93 -7.22 -9.32
CA TYR A 128 -13.00 -7.26 -8.21
C TYR A 128 -11.78 -6.38 -8.44
N ALA A 129 -11.26 -5.80 -7.36
CA ALA A 129 -9.92 -5.26 -7.29
C ALA A 129 -9.15 -5.97 -6.18
N VAL A 130 -7.94 -6.43 -6.47
CA VAL A 130 -7.07 -7.13 -5.51
C VAL A 130 -5.73 -6.45 -5.44
N ALA A 131 -5.15 -6.40 -4.24
CA ALA A 131 -3.79 -5.95 -4.04
C ALA A 131 -3.06 -6.82 -3.02
N GLN A 132 -1.77 -7.04 -3.28
CA GLN A 132 -0.84 -7.65 -2.35
C GLN A 132 0.25 -6.64 -1.99
N ALA A 133 0.64 -6.62 -0.73
CA ALA A 133 1.79 -5.87 -0.24
C ALA A 133 2.80 -6.82 0.45
N ILE A 134 4.07 -6.53 0.25
CA ILE A 134 5.20 -7.20 0.90
C ILE A 134 6.12 -6.13 1.48
N LEU A 135 6.40 -6.24 2.77
CA LEU A 135 7.39 -5.41 3.45
C LEU A 135 8.72 -6.15 3.46
N VAL A 136 9.75 -5.49 2.94
CA VAL A 136 11.12 -6.00 2.95
C VAL A 136 11.91 -5.19 3.97
N GLY A 137 12.73 -5.87 4.77
CA GLY A 137 13.56 -5.26 5.81
C GLY A 137 14.90 -5.99 5.99
N GLY A 138 15.82 -5.37 6.71
CA GLY A 138 17.12 -5.96 7.06
C GLY A 138 17.07 -6.63 8.42
N GLY A 139 17.27 -7.94 8.48
CA GLY A 139 17.21 -8.71 9.72
C GLY A 139 18.32 -8.34 10.71
N LYS A 140 17.93 -7.73 11.82
CA LYS A 140 18.43 -8.07 13.17
C LYS A 140 17.23 -8.07 14.13
N ASN A 141 16.81 -9.27 14.55
CA ASN A 141 15.81 -9.56 15.57
C ASN A 141 14.45 -8.83 15.47
N SER A 142 13.55 -9.30 14.60
CA SER A 142 12.11 -9.12 14.84
C SER A 142 11.57 -10.33 15.61
N LYS A 143 11.08 -10.10 16.84
CA LYS A 143 10.25 -11.09 17.55
C LYS A 143 9.09 -11.53 16.63
N PRO A 144 8.65 -12.80 16.68
CA PRO A 144 7.60 -13.29 15.81
C PRO A 144 6.34 -12.44 15.97
N VAL A 145 5.80 -11.97 14.85
CA VAL A 145 4.49 -11.32 14.78
C VAL A 145 3.46 -12.35 15.26
N ARG A 146 2.79 -12.08 16.37
CA ARG A 146 1.64 -12.87 16.81
C ARG A 146 0.45 -12.50 15.92
N THR A 147 0.05 -13.42 15.07
CA THR A 147 -1.25 -13.40 14.40
C THR A 147 -2.31 -13.77 15.44
N THR A 148 -3.32 -12.91 15.62
CA THR A 148 -4.53 -13.19 16.39
C THR A 148 -5.48 -14.08 15.60
#